data_AF-A0A8H6ZB28-F1
#
_entry.id   AF-A0A8H6ZB28-F1
#
_cell.length_a   1.000
_cell.length_b   1.000
_cell.length_c   1.000
_cell.angle_alpha   90.00
_cell.angle_beta   90.00
_cell.angle_gamma   90.00
#
_symmetry.space_group_name_H-M   'P 1'
#
loop_
_entity.id
_entity.type
_entity.pdbx_description
1 polymer ?
#
loop_
_entity_poly.entity_id
_entity_poly.type
_entity_poly.pdbx_seq_one_letter_code
_entity_poly.pdbx_strand_id
1 'polypeptide(L)'
;MLLGDDLREALSAVSWQIQLLPPQLKVLAHCIAALSASISFDHAIIGPGSKPASLADRSVFIPGADLREYGVRRTPMYRALCAEALRLASEVGIYLEPSEANAGSCFVLQFLEDGKSSRPWAVAYFSHIRALYDSSPNMRTHNMAILTGLLLMDVMETTLRRQPVLVSHHDQLLITGKDIVSLENLYGSIQSMMQVRKEQPLIPVAAMRPYMFHVTRLARELIDSTPDFARRHPLDERAITEFITSLNHLHSIRSLVFDQEEQVYPGDSLFSPAEQKKRGLHLNLRSCAYIMAFSRATLVLALHRELVRRFALSPPPLTTAPPTEHWRAERLALLRRQVGEMADLTLEDVARSLRFMPSLPHIAHVHRRTVLGWAEFCLDEADAKGSVTPKRAAAIETVSQALKLIGYSWPLPTGLIERLDSYVATHHSASANPLSFSTFSEDSMFVDMFPAPLDNNWMSVFTAPSGVGNETQNEVVLPPAGYGYGYGWTGL
;
A
#
# COMPACT_ATOMS: atom_id res chain seq x y z
N MET A 1 -5.93 -2.35 -15.51
CA MET A 1 -6.31 -3.75 -15.63
C MET A 1 -6.72 -4.06 -17.07
N LEU A 2 -6.05 -3.49 -18.09
CA LEU A 2 -6.29 -3.84 -19.50
C LEU A 2 -5.69 -5.21 -19.86
N LEU A 3 -4.57 -5.59 -19.23
CA LEU A 3 -3.98 -6.92 -19.36
C LEU A 3 -4.89 -8.08 -18.94
N GLY A 4 -5.87 -7.82 -18.06
CA GLY A 4 -6.79 -8.84 -17.57
C GLY A 4 -7.90 -9.14 -18.57
N ASP A 5 -8.46 -8.10 -19.19
CA ASP A 5 -9.57 -8.23 -20.14
C ASP A 5 -9.07 -8.86 -21.46
N ASP A 6 -7.95 -8.38 -22.00
CA ASP A 6 -7.35 -8.95 -23.22
C ASP A 6 -6.95 -10.43 -23.03
N LEU A 7 -6.36 -10.75 -21.86
CA LEU A 7 -5.99 -12.14 -21.56
C LEU A 7 -7.23 -13.02 -21.37
N ARG A 8 -8.28 -12.51 -20.72
CA ARG A 8 -9.52 -13.25 -20.51
C ARG A 8 -10.24 -13.52 -21.82
N GLU A 9 -10.29 -12.54 -22.72
CA GLU A 9 -10.83 -12.71 -24.07
C GLU A 9 -10.04 -13.75 -24.85
N ALA A 10 -8.71 -13.66 -24.83
CA ALA A 10 -7.83 -14.63 -25.49
C ALA A 10 -8.00 -16.04 -24.91
N LEU A 11 -8.07 -16.19 -23.59
CA LEU A 11 -8.34 -17.47 -22.92
C LEU A 11 -9.70 -18.03 -23.30
N SER A 12 -10.73 -17.19 -23.33
CA SER A 12 -12.09 -17.61 -23.70
C SER A 12 -12.14 -18.11 -25.15
N ALA A 13 -11.43 -17.43 -26.06
CA ALA A 13 -11.32 -17.84 -27.46
C ALA A 13 -10.66 -19.22 -27.65
N VAL A 14 -9.76 -19.61 -26.75
CA VAL A 14 -9.11 -20.94 -26.77
C VAL A 14 -9.69 -21.93 -25.74
N SER A 15 -10.93 -21.69 -25.26
CA SER A 15 -11.59 -22.56 -24.27
C SER A 15 -10.74 -22.82 -23.02
N TRP A 16 -10.05 -21.78 -22.54
CA TRP A 16 -9.18 -21.79 -21.35
C TRP A 16 -7.97 -22.72 -21.44
N GLN A 17 -7.63 -23.18 -22.64
CA GLN A 17 -6.43 -23.99 -22.89
C GLN A 17 -5.20 -23.10 -23.05
N ILE A 18 -4.50 -22.84 -21.93
CA ILE A 18 -3.34 -21.93 -21.87
C ILE A 18 -2.27 -22.28 -22.92
N GLN A 19 -2.10 -23.55 -23.26
CA GLN A 19 -1.14 -24.03 -24.26
C GLN A 19 -1.42 -23.54 -25.68
N LEU A 20 -2.64 -23.12 -25.98
CA LEU A 20 -3.05 -22.62 -27.30
C LEU A 20 -2.91 -21.09 -27.42
N LEU A 21 -2.52 -20.40 -26.35
CA LEU A 21 -2.29 -18.96 -26.39
C LEU A 21 -1.01 -18.60 -27.18
N PRO A 22 -0.95 -17.40 -27.77
CA PRO A 22 0.30 -16.83 -28.27
C PRO A 22 1.41 -16.85 -27.20
N PRO A 23 2.69 -16.99 -27.58
CA PRO A 23 3.79 -17.18 -26.63
C PRO A 23 3.82 -16.16 -25.48
N GLN A 24 3.67 -14.86 -25.78
CA GLN A 24 3.70 -13.79 -24.78
C GLN A 24 2.51 -13.87 -23.80
N LEU A 25 1.31 -14.15 -24.31
CA LEU A 25 0.11 -14.32 -23.48
C LEU A 25 0.14 -15.61 -22.66
N LYS A 26 0.76 -16.67 -23.21
CA LYS A 26 1.02 -17.91 -22.47
C LYS A 26 1.91 -17.66 -21.26
N VAL A 27 2.98 -16.87 -21.40
CA VAL A 27 3.84 -16.50 -20.27
C VAL A 27 3.05 -15.68 -19.25
N LEU A 28 2.31 -14.66 -19.69
CA LEU A 28 1.49 -13.84 -18.81
C LEU A 28 0.47 -14.67 -18.01
N ALA A 29 -0.20 -15.63 -18.66
CA ALA A 29 -1.13 -16.55 -18.02
C ALA A 29 -0.47 -17.37 -16.91
N HIS A 30 0.75 -17.89 -17.14
CA HIS A 30 1.49 -18.63 -16.12
C HIS A 30 1.97 -17.73 -14.97
N CYS A 31 2.40 -16.50 -15.26
CA CYS A 31 2.75 -15.51 -14.25
C CYS A 31 1.55 -15.20 -13.34
N ILE A 32 0.37 -14.97 -13.92
CA ILE A 32 -0.87 -14.72 -13.17
C ILE A 32 -1.28 -15.97 -12.38
N ALA A 33 -1.21 -17.16 -12.98
CA ALA A 33 -1.50 -18.41 -12.26
C ALA A 33 -0.59 -18.59 -11.04
N ALA A 34 0.71 -18.33 -11.18
CA ALA A 34 1.68 -18.37 -10.09
C ALA A 34 1.37 -17.32 -9.01
N LEU A 35 1.07 -16.07 -9.39
CA LEU A 35 0.70 -15.02 -8.45
C LEU A 35 -0.60 -15.38 -7.69
N SER A 36 -1.66 -15.73 -8.42
CA SER A 36 -2.97 -16.08 -7.85
C SER A 36 -2.93 -17.35 -7.02
N ALA A 37 -1.99 -18.27 -7.29
CA ALA A 37 -1.80 -19.43 -6.44
C ALA A 37 -1.59 -19.02 -4.98
N SER A 38 -0.84 -17.95 -4.71
CA SER A 38 -0.57 -17.46 -3.35
C SER A 38 -1.79 -16.96 -2.59
N ILE A 39 -2.97 -16.80 -3.21
CA ILE A 39 -4.23 -16.50 -2.53
C ILE A 39 -5.33 -17.54 -2.81
N SER A 40 -5.03 -18.58 -3.59
CA SER A 40 -6.03 -19.58 -4.00
C SER A 40 -6.58 -20.38 -2.81
N PHE A 41 -7.89 -20.60 -2.80
CA PHE A 41 -8.56 -21.51 -1.86
C PHE A 41 -8.76 -22.93 -2.44
N ASP A 42 -8.24 -23.21 -3.63
CA ASP A 42 -8.37 -24.51 -4.28
C ASP A 42 -7.53 -25.57 -3.56
N HIS A 43 -8.09 -26.77 -3.39
CA HIS A 43 -7.41 -27.90 -2.74
C HIS A 43 -6.16 -28.35 -3.51
N ALA A 44 -6.17 -28.28 -4.84
CA ALA A 44 -5.02 -28.61 -5.67
C ALA A 44 -3.84 -27.66 -5.44
N ILE A 45 -4.11 -26.43 -4.99
CA ILE A 45 -3.09 -25.41 -4.71
C ILE A 45 -2.66 -25.41 -3.24
N ILE A 46 -3.62 -25.47 -2.31
CA ILE A 46 -3.33 -25.48 -0.86
C ILE A 46 -2.66 -26.80 -0.46
N GLY A 47 -3.06 -27.92 -1.05
CA GLY A 47 -2.65 -29.25 -0.61
C GLY A 47 -3.54 -29.82 0.50
N PRO A 48 -3.20 -31.01 1.03
CA PRO A 48 -4.07 -31.82 1.88
C PRO A 48 -4.40 -31.16 3.21
N GLY A 49 -5.67 -31.21 3.64
CA GLY A 49 -6.15 -30.70 4.93
C GLY A 49 -7.43 -29.86 4.78
N SER A 50 -7.80 -29.11 5.83
CA SER A 50 -8.94 -28.17 5.77
C SER A 50 -8.71 -27.11 4.68
N LYS A 51 -9.79 -26.61 4.09
CA LYS A 51 -9.76 -25.51 3.10
C LYS A 51 -10.92 -24.53 3.33
N PRO A 52 -10.75 -23.24 3.01
CA PRO A 52 -11.87 -22.32 2.93
C PRO A 52 -12.79 -22.69 1.77
N ALA A 53 -14.09 -22.47 1.92
CA ALA A 53 -15.05 -22.60 0.82
C ALA A 53 -14.91 -21.45 -0.21
N SER A 54 -14.46 -20.29 0.24
CA SER A 54 -14.18 -19.11 -0.59
C SER A 54 -13.28 -18.13 0.18
N LEU A 55 -12.81 -17.07 -0.47
CA LEU A 55 -12.13 -15.96 0.22
C LEU A 55 -13.05 -15.12 1.12
N ALA A 56 -14.37 -15.35 1.05
CA ALA A 56 -15.37 -14.75 1.92
C ALA A 56 -15.81 -15.69 3.06
N ASP A 57 -15.14 -16.84 3.23
CA ASP A 57 -15.47 -17.83 4.25
C ASP A 57 -15.15 -17.31 5.66
N ARG A 58 -16.20 -16.83 6.34
CA ARG A 58 -16.10 -16.26 7.69
C ARG A 58 -15.81 -17.29 8.77
N SER A 59 -15.89 -18.59 8.48
CA SER A 59 -15.49 -19.60 9.45
C SER A 59 -13.96 -19.72 9.53
N VAL A 60 -13.26 -19.34 8.47
CA VAL A 60 -11.80 -19.37 8.38
C VAL A 60 -11.21 -17.98 8.57
N PHE A 61 -11.73 -16.97 7.86
CA PHE A 61 -11.21 -15.60 7.89
C PHE A 61 -11.83 -14.77 9.03
N ILE A 62 -11.57 -15.18 10.26
CA ILE A 62 -12.01 -14.49 11.49
C ILE A 62 -10.88 -13.55 11.97
N PRO A 63 -11.19 -12.36 12.52
CA PRO A 63 -10.18 -11.51 13.16
C PRO A 63 -9.31 -12.29 14.16
N GLY A 64 -7.99 -12.22 13.98
CA GLY A 64 -7.01 -12.91 14.82
C GLY A 64 -6.81 -14.40 14.54
N ALA A 65 -7.52 -15.00 13.58
CA ALA A 65 -7.27 -16.38 13.16
C ALA A 65 -5.83 -16.56 12.65
N ASP A 66 -5.15 -17.62 13.10
CA ASP A 66 -3.82 -17.97 12.62
C ASP A 66 -3.92 -18.82 11.35
N LEU A 67 -3.61 -18.22 10.20
CA LEU A 67 -3.73 -18.84 8.89
C LEU A 67 -2.40 -19.31 8.30
N ARG A 68 -1.32 -19.29 9.09
CA ARG A 68 0.04 -19.64 8.63
C ARG A 68 0.16 -21.03 8.02
N GLU A 69 -0.62 -21.99 8.52
CA GLU A 69 -0.60 -23.37 8.03
C GLU A 69 -0.96 -23.45 6.54
N TYR A 70 -1.89 -22.61 6.07
CA TYR A 70 -2.29 -22.55 4.66
C TYR A 70 -1.13 -22.12 3.75
N GLY A 71 -0.38 -21.09 4.14
CA GLY A 71 0.78 -20.62 3.38
C GLY A 71 1.91 -21.65 3.32
N VAL A 72 2.15 -22.36 4.44
CA VAL A 72 3.13 -23.46 4.48
C VAL A 72 2.72 -24.60 3.54
N ARG A 73 1.48 -25.08 3.63
CA ARG A 73 0.98 -26.20 2.82
C ARG A 73 0.98 -25.88 1.31
N ARG A 74 0.64 -24.64 0.95
CA ARG A 74 0.63 -24.16 -0.45
C ARG A 74 2.02 -24.02 -1.07
N THR A 75 3.04 -23.77 -0.26
CA THR A 75 4.39 -23.39 -0.71
C THR A 75 4.96 -24.28 -1.83
N PRO A 76 4.85 -25.63 -1.79
CA PRO A 76 5.36 -26.49 -2.85
C PRO A 76 4.72 -26.21 -4.22
N MET A 77 3.39 -26.12 -4.27
CA MET A 77 2.67 -25.87 -5.53
C MET A 77 2.93 -24.46 -6.05
N TYR A 78 2.91 -23.46 -5.16
CA TYR A 78 3.26 -22.08 -5.52
C TYR A 78 4.66 -22.02 -6.15
N ARG A 79 5.68 -22.65 -5.54
CA ARG A 79 7.04 -22.68 -6.08
C ARG A 79 7.13 -23.38 -7.44
N ALA A 80 6.38 -24.46 -7.64
CA ALA A 80 6.33 -25.15 -8.94
C ALA A 80 5.78 -24.24 -10.05
N LEU A 81 4.68 -23.51 -9.77
CA LEU A 81 4.11 -22.56 -10.71
C LEU A 81 5.05 -21.39 -11.00
N CYS A 82 5.74 -20.86 -9.98
CA CYS A 82 6.76 -19.82 -10.18
C CYS A 82 7.92 -20.31 -11.07
N ALA A 83 8.41 -21.52 -10.83
CA ALA A 83 9.50 -22.10 -11.62
C ALA A 83 9.08 -22.28 -13.09
N GLU A 84 7.85 -22.71 -13.34
CA GLU A 84 7.33 -22.87 -14.69
C GLU A 84 7.15 -21.52 -15.40
N ALA A 85 6.61 -20.51 -14.71
CA ALA A 85 6.48 -19.16 -15.26
C ALA A 85 7.86 -18.57 -15.64
N LEU A 86 8.86 -18.74 -14.78
CA LEU A 86 10.24 -18.29 -15.04
C LEU A 86 10.87 -19.03 -16.22
N ARG A 87 10.70 -20.36 -16.30
CA ARG A 87 11.19 -21.17 -17.41
C ARG A 87 10.61 -20.69 -18.74
N LEU A 88 9.28 -20.55 -18.81
CA LEU A 88 8.60 -20.08 -20.01
C LEU A 88 9.00 -18.65 -20.40
N ALA A 89 9.14 -17.75 -19.43
CA ALA A 89 9.61 -16.38 -19.68
C ALA A 89 11.01 -16.34 -20.30
N SER A 90 11.90 -17.21 -19.82
CA SER A 90 13.25 -17.36 -20.37
C SER A 90 13.24 -17.95 -21.79
N GLU A 91 12.43 -18.97 -22.04
CA GLU A 91 12.35 -19.64 -23.36
C GLU A 91 11.76 -18.74 -24.44
N VAL A 92 10.72 -17.98 -24.09
CA VAL A 92 10.07 -17.04 -25.01
C VAL A 92 10.91 -15.77 -25.20
N GLY A 93 11.78 -15.43 -24.25
CA GLY A 93 12.64 -14.24 -24.33
C GLY A 93 11.85 -12.93 -24.13
N ILE A 94 10.93 -12.90 -23.16
CA ILE A 94 9.99 -11.78 -22.96
C ILE A 94 10.66 -10.43 -22.65
N TYR A 95 11.95 -10.41 -22.33
CA TYR A 95 12.72 -9.20 -22.08
C TYR A 95 13.19 -8.49 -23.36
N LEU A 96 13.11 -9.14 -24.53
CA LEU A 96 13.64 -8.62 -25.80
C LEU A 96 12.63 -7.76 -26.56
N GLU A 97 11.36 -8.17 -26.59
CA GLU A 97 10.33 -7.53 -27.42
C GLU A 97 9.33 -6.76 -26.54
N PRO A 98 9.23 -5.42 -26.70
CA PRO A 98 8.23 -4.65 -25.98
C PRO A 98 6.80 -4.99 -26.41
N SER A 99 6.02 -5.51 -25.49
CA SER A 99 4.56 -5.68 -25.62
C SER A 99 3.92 -5.51 -24.25
N GLU A 100 2.63 -5.16 -24.20
CA GLU A 100 1.92 -5.02 -22.92
C GLU A 100 1.97 -6.34 -22.12
N ALA A 101 1.79 -7.49 -22.79
CA ALA A 101 1.87 -8.82 -22.18
C ALA A 101 3.26 -9.12 -21.58
N ASN A 102 4.33 -8.74 -22.28
CA ASN A 102 5.70 -8.91 -21.78
C ASN A 102 5.99 -7.95 -20.62
N ALA A 103 5.55 -6.69 -20.70
CA ALA A 103 5.67 -5.74 -19.60
C ALA A 103 4.94 -6.26 -18.34
N GLY A 104 3.69 -6.70 -18.49
CA GLY A 104 2.92 -7.32 -17.40
C GLY A 104 3.60 -8.55 -16.82
N SER A 105 4.15 -9.43 -17.67
CA SER A 105 4.88 -10.62 -17.24
C SER A 105 6.14 -10.25 -16.44
N CYS A 106 6.97 -9.33 -16.94
CA CYS A 106 8.15 -8.84 -16.23
C CYS A 106 7.79 -8.20 -14.88
N PHE A 107 6.71 -7.42 -14.84
CA PHE A 107 6.22 -6.84 -13.58
C PHE A 107 5.87 -7.94 -12.58
N VAL A 108 5.08 -8.94 -12.97
CA VAL A 108 4.69 -10.04 -12.06
C VAL A 108 5.89 -10.88 -11.63
N LEU A 109 6.79 -11.23 -12.55
CA LEU A 109 8.01 -12.01 -12.25
C LEU A 109 8.92 -11.31 -11.24
N GLN A 110 8.96 -9.96 -11.24
CA GLN A 110 9.67 -9.20 -10.23
C GLN A 110 9.16 -9.48 -8.80
N PHE A 111 7.86 -9.73 -8.62
CA PHE A 111 7.29 -10.15 -7.33
C PHE A 111 7.54 -11.62 -7.03
N LEU A 112 7.52 -12.49 -8.05
CA LEU A 112 7.70 -13.93 -7.86
C LEU A 112 9.14 -14.30 -7.50
N GLU A 113 10.14 -13.57 -7.98
CA GLU A 113 11.56 -13.77 -7.65
C GLU A 113 11.99 -13.08 -6.34
N ASP A 114 11.08 -12.97 -5.38
CA ASP A 114 11.27 -12.23 -4.14
C ASP A 114 12.60 -12.58 -3.44
N GLY A 115 13.46 -11.56 -3.20
CA GLY A 115 14.68 -11.69 -2.41
C GLY A 115 16.00 -11.75 -3.19
N LYS A 116 15.99 -11.70 -4.52
CA LYS A 116 17.23 -11.56 -5.32
C LYS A 116 17.75 -10.12 -5.33
N SER A 117 19.08 -9.98 -5.33
CA SER A 117 19.75 -8.67 -5.40
C SER A 117 19.74 -8.09 -6.82
N SER A 118 19.87 -8.94 -7.84
CA SER A 118 19.64 -8.57 -9.23
C SER A 118 18.14 -8.41 -9.49
N ARG A 119 17.76 -7.34 -10.20
CA ARG A 119 16.36 -7.01 -10.53
C ARG A 119 16.13 -6.99 -12.06
N PRO A 120 16.47 -8.08 -12.79
CA PRO A 120 16.43 -8.06 -14.26
C PRO A 120 15.02 -7.81 -14.80
N TRP A 121 13.99 -8.36 -14.14
CA TRP A 121 12.61 -8.19 -14.55
C TRP A 121 12.09 -6.76 -14.36
N ALA A 122 12.47 -6.08 -13.27
CA ALA A 122 12.16 -4.67 -13.11
C ALA A 122 12.84 -3.81 -14.20
N VAL A 123 14.10 -4.10 -14.54
CA VAL A 123 14.80 -3.40 -15.64
C VAL A 123 14.07 -3.61 -16.98
N ALA A 124 13.74 -4.86 -17.31
CA ALA A 124 13.00 -5.19 -18.53
C ALA A 124 11.60 -4.55 -18.55
N TYR A 125 10.89 -4.57 -17.43
CA TYR A 125 9.59 -3.89 -17.28
C TYR A 125 9.70 -2.41 -17.61
N PHE A 126 10.63 -1.67 -17.00
CA PHE A 126 10.79 -0.23 -17.27
C PHE A 126 11.24 0.04 -18.70
N SER A 127 12.08 -0.82 -19.28
CA SER A 127 12.44 -0.75 -20.70
C SER A 127 11.21 -0.87 -21.60
N HIS A 128 10.33 -1.85 -21.32
CA HIS A 128 9.10 -2.05 -22.08
C HIS A 128 8.14 -0.88 -21.94
N ILE A 129 7.94 -0.35 -20.72
CA ILE A 129 7.07 0.80 -20.51
C ILE A 129 7.57 2.03 -21.28
N ARG A 130 8.88 2.29 -21.30
CA ARG A 130 9.45 3.40 -22.08
C ARG A 130 9.18 3.22 -23.58
N ALA A 131 9.40 2.02 -24.11
CA ALA A 131 9.17 1.73 -25.54
C ALA A 131 7.68 1.79 -25.92
N LEU A 132 6.80 1.29 -25.05
CA LEU A 132 5.35 1.26 -25.28
C LEU A 132 4.70 2.64 -25.13
N TYR A 133 5.28 3.54 -24.33
CA TYR A 133 4.68 4.83 -24.04
C TYR A 133 4.51 5.67 -25.31
N ASP A 134 5.52 5.66 -26.18
CA ASP A 134 5.49 6.40 -27.44
C ASP A 134 4.63 5.68 -28.50
N SER A 135 4.61 4.34 -28.49
CA SER A 135 3.94 3.55 -29.54
C SER A 135 2.46 3.24 -29.27
N SER A 136 1.99 3.27 -28.01
CA SER A 136 0.62 2.89 -27.63
C SER A 136 -0.21 4.08 -27.12
N PRO A 137 -1.17 4.60 -27.92
CA PRO A 137 -2.13 5.62 -27.46
C PRO A 137 -2.99 5.16 -26.27
N ASN A 138 -3.32 3.86 -26.22
CA ASN A 138 -4.13 3.26 -25.15
C ASN A 138 -3.39 3.31 -23.81
N MET A 139 -2.08 3.02 -23.82
CA MET A 139 -1.26 3.11 -22.62
C MET A 139 -1.20 4.55 -22.09
N ARG A 140 -1.19 5.56 -22.97
CA ARG A 140 -1.14 6.98 -22.59
C ARG A 140 -2.40 7.49 -21.89
N THR A 141 -3.57 6.98 -22.26
CA THR A 141 -4.85 7.56 -21.87
C THR A 141 -5.53 6.81 -20.72
N HIS A 142 -5.43 5.48 -20.70
CA HIS A 142 -6.24 4.64 -19.81
C HIS A 142 -5.44 4.06 -18.63
N ASN A 143 -4.11 4.08 -18.68
CA ASN A 143 -3.27 3.32 -17.74
C ASN A 143 -2.47 4.17 -16.74
N MET A 144 -2.53 5.49 -16.78
CA MET A 144 -1.61 6.33 -15.98
C MET A 144 -1.73 6.13 -14.47
N ALA A 145 -2.95 5.99 -13.94
CA ALA A 145 -3.14 5.74 -12.50
C ALA A 145 -2.56 4.38 -12.09
N ILE A 146 -2.77 3.35 -12.91
CA ILE A 146 -2.23 2.01 -12.68
C ILE A 146 -0.72 2.03 -12.73
N LEU A 147 -0.13 2.58 -13.80
CA LEU A 147 1.32 2.71 -13.95
C LEU A 147 1.94 3.48 -12.80
N THR A 148 1.30 4.56 -12.34
CA THR A 148 1.74 5.31 -11.14
C THR A 148 1.70 4.43 -9.88
N GLY A 149 0.67 3.62 -9.71
CA GLY A 149 0.60 2.64 -8.62
C GLY A 149 1.69 1.56 -8.72
N LEU A 150 1.97 1.04 -9.92
CA LEU A 150 3.04 0.06 -10.15
C LEU A 150 4.42 0.65 -9.85
N LEU A 151 4.68 1.89 -10.27
CA LEU A 151 5.89 2.63 -9.91
C LEU A 151 6.04 2.78 -8.40
N LEU A 152 4.96 3.20 -7.73
CA LEU A 152 4.96 3.38 -6.28
C LEU A 152 5.31 2.07 -5.58
N MET A 153 4.69 0.95 -5.99
CA MET A 153 4.96 -0.36 -5.40
C MET A 153 6.43 -0.77 -5.55
N ASP A 154 7.01 -0.63 -6.75
CA ASP A 154 8.44 -0.90 -7.02
C ASP A 154 9.35 -0.07 -6.09
N VAL A 155 9.03 1.20 -5.97
CA VAL A 155 9.82 2.19 -5.24
C VAL A 155 9.71 1.97 -3.73
N MET A 156 8.54 1.59 -3.22
CA MET A 156 8.36 1.20 -1.82
C MET A 156 9.16 -0.06 -1.48
N GLU A 157 9.12 -1.08 -2.34
CA GLU A 157 9.86 -2.32 -2.14
C GLU A 157 11.37 -2.09 -2.14
N THR A 158 11.88 -1.32 -3.11
CA THR A 158 13.31 -0.98 -3.20
C THR A 158 13.78 -0.15 -2.03
N THR A 159 12.97 0.80 -1.56
CA THR A 159 13.27 1.62 -0.37
C THR A 159 13.46 0.77 0.87
N LEU A 160 12.55 -0.16 1.14
CA LEU A 160 12.67 -1.05 2.31
C LEU A 160 13.86 -2.00 2.19
N ARG A 161 14.16 -2.48 0.99
CA ARG A 161 15.32 -3.34 0.72
C ARG A 161 16.65 -2.60 0.62
N ARG A 162 16.64 -1.25 0.60
CA ARG A 162 17.81 -0.42 0.31
C ARG A 162 18.46 -0.77 -1.03
N GLN A 163 17.64 -1.09 -2.03
CA GLN A 163 18.08 -1.37 -3.40
C GLN A 163 18.02 -0.09 -4.25
N PRO A 164 18.84 0.02 -5.32
CA PRO A 164 18.76 1.15 -6.24
C PRO A 164 17.36 1.28 -6.86
N VAL A 165 16.86 2.51 -6.96
CA VAL A 165 15.63 2.80 -7.70
C VAL A 165 15.93 2.78 -9.18
N LEU A 166 15.17 2.00 -9.94
CA LEU A 166 15.32 1.89 -11.40
C LEU A 166 14.48 2.92 -12.17
N VAL A 167 13.53 3.54 -11.47
CA VAL A 167 12.68 4.62 -11.96
C VAL A 167 13.44 5.94 -11.91
N SER A 168 13.60 6.59 -13.05
CA SER A 168 14.15 7.94 -13.13
C SER A 168 13.07 9.00 -12.90
N HIS A 169 13.49 10.24 -12.66
CA HIS A 169 12.55 11.37 -12.65
C HIS A 169 11.82 11.53 -13.98
N HIS A 170 12.52 11.27 -15.08
CA HIS A 170 11.93 11.32 -16.40
C HIS A 170 10.79 10.31 -16.56
N ASP A 171 10.99 9.06 -16.13
CA ASP A 171 9.95 8.02 -16.17
C ASP A 171 8.72 8.41 -15.33
N GLN A 172 8.98 9.03 -14.19
CA GLN A 172 7.93 9.51 -13.30
C GLN A 172 7.09 10.62 -13.94
N LEU A 173 7.74 11.60 -14.59
CA LEU A 173 7.08 12.68 -15.34
C LEU A 173 6.33 12.13 -16.55
N LEU A 174 6.90 11.13 -17.23
CA LEU A 174 6.29 10.44 -18.35
C LEU A 174 4.94 9.82 -17.95
N ILE A 175 4.91 9.14 -16.80
CA ILE A 175 3.74 8.39 -16.32
C ILE A 175 2.73 9.29 -15.57
N THR A 176 3.18 10.33 -14.88
CA THR A 176 2.28 11.15 -14.05
C THR A 176 1.74 12.36 -14.82
N GLY A 177 2.45 12.80 -15.87
CA GLY A 177 2.22 14.04 -16.57
C GLY A 177 3.14 15.17 -16.07
N LYS A 178 3.17 16.27 -16.82
CA LYS A 178 4.05 17.43 -16.56
C LYS A 178 3.52 18.38 -15.49
N ASP A 179 2.20 18.40 -15.27
CA ASP A 179 1.53 19.33 -14.37
C ASP A 179 1.49 18.78 -12.93
N ILE A 180 2.65 18.74 -12.28
CA ILE A 180 2.75 18.30 -10.89
C ILE A 180 2.59 19.50 -9.96
N VAL A 181 1.54 19.45 -9.15
CA VAL A 181 1.32 20.38 -8.06
C VAL A 181 2.28 20.11 -6.90
N SER A 182 2.78 21.15 -6.23
CA SER A 182 3.54 20.99 -4.98
C SER A 182 2.66 20.39 -3.88
N LEU A 183 3.27 19.87 -2.81
CA LEU A 183 2.51 19.29 -1.69
C LEU A 183 1.63 20.34 -0.99
N GLU A 184 2.13 21.57 -0.85
CA GLU A 184 1.43 22.70 -0.25
C GLU A 184 0.22 23.11 -1.12
N ASN A 185 0.41 23.20 -2.44
CA ASN A 185 -0.65 23.52 -3.38
C ASN A 185 -1.68 22.40 -3.47
N LEU A 186 -1.24 21.14 -3.39
CA LEU A 186 -2.14 19.98 -3.33
C LEU A 186 -3.00 20.03 -2.06
N TYR A 187 -2.39 20.27 -0.90
CA TYR A 187 -3.10 20.42 0.36
C TYR A 187 -4.14 21.55 0.29
N GLY A 188 -3.73 22.75 -0.16
CA GLY A 188 -4.63 23.89 -0.28
C GLY A 188 -5.78 23.65 -1.28
N SER A 189 -5.51 22.93 -2.37
CA SER A 189 -6.53 22.55 -3.35
C SER A 189 -7.55 21.58 -2.76
N ILE A 190 -7.10 20.55 -2.03
CA ILE A 190 -7.98 19.59 -1.36
C ILE A 190 -8.82 20.30 -0.30
N GLN A 191 -8.20 21.14 0.53
CA GLN A 191 -8.88 21.90 1.56
C GLN A 191 -9.99 22.79 0.97
N SER A 192 -9.68 23.50 -0.13
CA SER A 192 -10.66 24.33 -0.83
C SER A 192 -11.79 23.50 -1.43
N MET A 193 -11.48 22.35 -2.05
CA MET A 193 -12.51 21.45 -2.59
C MET A 193 -13.45 20.92 -1.51
N MET A 194 -12.92 20.55 -0.34
CA MET A 194 -13.73 20.07 0.78
C MET A 194 -14.65 21.14 1.38
N GLN A 195 -14.24 22.41 1.36
CA GLN A 195 -15.08 23.52 1.82
C GLN A 195 -16.28 23.76 0.89
N VAL A 196 -16.05 23.71 -0.43
CA VAL A 196 -17.09 24.00 -1.44
C VAL A 196 -18.01 22.80 -1.65
N ARG A 197 -17.50 21.58 -1.52
CA ARG A 197 -18.20 20.35 -1.91
C ARG A 197 -18.04 19.26 -0.85
N LYS A 198 -18.77 19.41 0.27
CA LYS A 198 -18.71 18.50 1.43
C LYS A 198 -19.02 17.02 1.13
N GLU A 199 -19.61 16.69 -0.03
CA GLU A 199 -20.11 15.35 -0.34
C GLU A 199 -19.52 14.73 -1.62
N GLN A 200 -18.39 15.21 -2.15
CA GLN A 200 -17.82 14.62 -3.37
C GLN A 200 -16.85 13.46 -3.07
N PRO A 201 -17.22 12.20 -3.34
CA PRO A 201 -16.37 11.04 -3.08
C PRO A 201 -15.20 10.91 -4.08
N LEU A 202 -15.05 11.85 -5.02
CA LEU A 202 -13.98 11.84 -6.02
C LEU A 202 -12.72 12.60 -5.58
N ILE A 203 -12.79 13.42 -4.52
CA ILE A 203 -11.63 14.16 -4.00
C ILE A 203 -10.46 13.23 -3.64
N PRO A 204 -10.68 12.10 -2.91
CA PRO A 204 -9.59 11.17 -2.59
C PRO A 204 -8.93 10.59 -3.85
N VAL A 205 -9.73 10.20 -4.84
CA VAL A 205 -9.25 9.64 -6.11
C VAL A 205 -8.41 10.65 -6.89
N ALA A 206 -8.83 11.92 -6.93
CA ALA A 206 -8.10 12.99 -7.59
C ALA A 206 -6.75 13.30 -6.89
N ALA A 207 -6.69 13.15 -5.56
CA ALA A 207 -5.49 13.39 -4.76
C ALA A 207 -4.44 12.26 -4.89
N MET A 208 -4.87 11.03 -5.22
CA MET A 208 -3.99 9.85 -5.25
C MET A 208 -2.79 10.04 -6.17
N ARG A 209 -3.00 10.41 -7.43
CA ARG A 209 -1.90 10.49 -8.40
C ARG A 209 -0.80 11.48 -7.99
N PRO A 210 -1.08 12.76 -7.67
CA PRO A 210 -0.03 13.67 -7.23
C PRO A 210 0.57 13.26 -5.87
N TYR A 211 -0.20 12.62 -4.99
CA TYR A 211 0.35 12.04 -3.76
C TYR A 211 1.37 10.93 -4.04
N MET A 212 1.03 9.94 -4.88
CA MET A 212 1.91 8.84 -5.27
C MET A 212 3.17 9.35 -5.99
N PHE A 213 3.04 10.43 -6.76
CA PHE A 213 4.18 11.14 -7.33
C PHE A 213 5.13 11.62 -6.24
N HIS A 214 4.65 12.37 -5.25
CA HIS A 214 5.52 12.89 -4.19
C HIS A 214 6.15 11.78 -3.36
N VAL A 215 5.43 10.70 -3.06
CA VAL A 215 6.01 9.55 -2.37
C VAL A 215 7.14 8.90 -3.19
N THR A 216 6.92 8.70 -4.49
CA THR A 216 7.93 8.13 -5.39
C THR A 216 9.17 9.03 -5.49
N ARG A 217 8.98 10.35 -5.54
CA ARG A 217 10.06 11.34 -5.54
C ARG A 217 10.86 11.26 -4.23
N LEU A 218 10.19 11.30 -3.09
CA LEU A 218 10.83 11.23 -1.77
C LEU A 218 11.59 9.92 -1.60
N ALA A 219 11.01 8.77 -1.93
CA ALA A 219 11.71 7.49 -1.88
C ALA A 219 13.04 7.49 -2.65
N ARG A 220 13.05 8.07 -3.86
CA ARG A 220 14.28 8.25 -4.64
C ARG A 220 15.28 9.16 -3.93
N GLU A 221 14.85 10.33 -3.46
CA GLU A 221 15.72 11.26 -2.73
C GLU A 221 16.32 10.61 -1.48
N LEU A 222 15.55 9.79 -0.76
CA LEU A 222 16.03 9.03 0.38
C LEU A 222 17.09 8.01 -0.04
N ILE A 223 16.89 7.28 -1.13
CA ILE A 223 17.84 6.29 -1.62
C ILE A 223 19.11 6.95 -2.16
N ASP A 224 18.96 8.04 -2.92
CA ASP A 224 20.07 8.81 -3.55
C ASP A 224 20.91 9.55 -2.51
N SER A 225 20.33 9.96 -1.38
CA SER A 225 21.05 10.55 -0.24
C SER A 225 21.66 9.50 0.70
N THR A 226 21.34 8.22 0.50
CA THR A 226 21.82 7.11 1.34
C THR A 226 22.54 5.96 0.60
N PRO A 227 23.17 6.09 -0.58
CA PRO A 227 23.92 4.99 -1.19
C PRO A 227 25.16 4.61 -0.37
N ASP A 228 25.65 3.38 -0.48
CA ASP A 228 26.82 2.86 0.27
C ASP A 228 28.07 3.76 0.22
N PHE A 229 28.25 4.49 -0.87
CA PHE A 229 29.30 5.50 -1.00
C PHE A 229 28.96 6.80 -0.25
N ALA A 230 27.77 7.37 -0.45
CA ALA A 230 27.30 8.55 0.30
C ALA A 230 27.14 8.27 1.81
N ARG A 231 27.02 7.01 2.22
CA ARG A 231 27.01 6.57 3.64
C ARG A 231 28.33 6.86 4.36
N ARG A 232 29.42 7.13 3.64
CA ARG A 232 30.70 7.57 4.19
C ARG A 232 30.80 9.09 4.36
N HIS A 233 29.85 9.83 3.81
CA HIS A 233 29.75 11.28 3.93
C HIS A 233 28.83 11.67 5.10
N PRO A 234 29.08 12.84 5.72
CA PRO A 234 28.21 13.36 6.76
C PRO A 234 26.76 13.46 6.25
N LEU A 235 25.81 13.27 7.17
CA LEU A 235 24.39 13.39 6.87
C LEU A 235 24.07 14.83 6.44
N ASP A 236 23.38 15.00 5.32
CA ASP A 236 22.81 16.30 4.97
C ASP A 236 21.56 16.54 5.81
N GLU A 237 21.76 17.21 6.95
CA GLU A 237 20.68 17.49 7.90
C GLU A 237 19.58 18.38 7.33
N ARG A 238 19.92 19.26 6.38
CA ARG A 238 18.93 20.10 5.71
C ARG A 238 18.01 19.23 4.87
N ALA A 239 18.59 18.34 4.05
CA ALA A 239 17.81 17.39 3.26
C ALA A 239 16.90 16.52 4.13
N ILE A 240 17.38 16.05 5.29
CA ILE A 240 16.53 15.28 6.23
C ILE A 240 15.39 16.13 6.80
N THR A 241 15.64 17.40 7.14
CA THR A 241 14.60 18.30 7.65
C THR A 241 13.53 18.59 6.60
N GLU A 242 13.95 18.81 5.35
CA GLU A 242 13.04 18.98 4.20
C GLU A 242 12.24 17.69 3.92
N PHE A 243 12.87 16.54 4.09
CA PHE A 243 12.21 15.23 3.98
C PHE A 243 11.15 15.01 5.07
N ILE A 244 11.49 15.28 6.33
CA ILE A 244 10.56 15.23 7.48
C ILE A 244 9.37 16.16 7.25
N THR A 245 9.64 17.38 6.76
CA THR A 245 8.60 18.36 6.42
C THR A 245 7.68 17.83 5.33
N SER A 246 8.22 17.19 4.30
CA SER A 246 7.43 16.56 3.23
C SER A 246 6.57 15.39 3.75
N LEU A 247 7.11 14.56 4.66
CA LEU A 247 6.35 13.49 5.31
C LEU A 247 5.18 14.01 6.16
N ASN A 248 5.35 15.14 6.83
CA ASN A 248 4.28 15.80 7.57
C ASN A 248 3.19 16.34 6.61
N HIS A 249 3.56 16.93 5.47
CA HIS A 249 2.58 17.33 4.47
C HIS A 249 1.79 16.14 3.91
N LEU A 250 2.47 15.01 3.62
CA LEU A 250 1.79 13.78 3.20
C LEU A 250 0.81 13.27 4.27
N HIS A 251 1.19 13.33 5.55
CA HIS A 251 0.29 12.99 6.66
C HIS A 251 -0.93 13.91 6.68
N SER A 252 -0.74 15.23 6.63
CA SER A 252 -1.82 16.22 6.62
C SER A 252 -2.77 16.03 5.44
N ILE A 253 -2.25 15.74 4.24
CA ILE A 253 -3.08 15.44 3.06
C ILE A 253 -3.91 14.18 3.30
N ARG A 254 -3.31 13.09 3.78
CA ARG A 254 -4.06 11.86 4.07
C ARG A 254 -5.15 12.12 5.11
N SER A 255 -4.81 12.74 6.24
CA SER A 255 -5.75 13.04 7.32
C SER A 255 -6.91 13.90 6.84
N LEU A 256 -6.61 14.95 6.08
CA LEU A 256 -7.63 15.80 5.47
C LEU A 256 -8.60 14.99 4.58
N VAL A 257 -8.08 14.04 3.79
CA VAL A 257 -8.87 13.25 2.85
C VAL A 257 -9.69 12.15 3.54
N PHE A 258 -9.17 11.52 4.60
CA PHE A 258 -9.71 10.25 5.12
C PHE A 258 -10.21 10.26 6.57
N ASP A 259 -9.85 11.24 7.40
CA ASP A 259 -10.32 11.29 8.79
C ASP A 259 -11.85 11.45 8.88
N GLN A 260 -12.47 12.02 7.83
CA GLN A 260 -13.94 12.12 7.73
C GLN A 260 -14.60 10.82 7.25
N GLU A 261 -13.93 10.04 6.39
CA GLU A 261 -14.51 8.80 5.86
C GLU A 261 -14.69 7.75 6.97
N GLU A 262 -13.70 7.65 7.87
CA GLU A 262 -13.75 6.74 9.03
C GLU A 262 -14.91 7.06 9.98
N GLN A 263 -15.33 8.32 10.07
CA GLN A 263 -16.47 8.74 10.89
C GLN A 263 -17.82 8.47 10.22
N VAL A 264 -17.87 8.51 8.88
CA VAL A 264 -19.12 8.35 8.10
C VAL A 264 -19.47 6.88 7.87
N TYR A 265 -18.47 5.99 7.81
CA TYR A 265 -18.67 4.55 7.64
C TYR A 265 -18.09 3.73 8.80
N PRO A 266 -18.60 3.89 10.04
CA PRO A 266 -18.26 3.04 11.16
C PRO A 266 -18.94 1.67 10.97
N GLY A 267 -18.34 0.82 10.13
CA GLY A 267 -18.96 -0.44 9.68
C GLY A 267 -17.97 -1.58 9.52
N ASP A 268 -18.24 -2.64 10.27
CA ASP A 268 -17.41 -3.83 10.51
C ASP A 268 -16.94 -4.59 9.27
N SER A 269 -15.63 -4.83 9.26
CA SER A 269 -14.95 -6.01 8.70
C SER A 269 -15.09 -6.26 7.20
N LEU A 270 -14.07 -6.93 6.65
CA LEU A 270 -13.90 -7.37 5.26
C LEU A 270 -15.10 -8.10 4.62
N PHE A 271 -16.18 -8.40 5.37
CA PHE A 271 -17.13 -9.45 5.02
C PHE A 271 -18.62 -9.08 5.06
N SER A 272 -19.08 -7.88 5.49
CA SER A 272 -20.53 -7.58 5.64
C SER A 272 -21.33 -7.59 4.31
N PRO A 273 -22.34 -8.48 4.09
CA PRO A 273 -22.92 -8.73 2.76
C PRO A 273 -23.94 -7.66 2.31
N ALA A 274 -24.52 -6.91 3.25
CA ALA A 274 -25.64 -5.98 2.99
C ALA A 274 -25.27 -4.76 2.11
N GLU A 275 -23.98 -4.51 1.88
CA GLU A 275 -23.52 -3.26 1.24
C GLU A 275 -22.99 -3.45 -0.19
N GLN A 276 -23.14 -4.64 -0.79
CA GLN A 276 -22.47 -5.02 -2.05
C GLN A 276 -22.61 -4.07 -3.24
N LYS A 277 -23.73 -3.34 -3.39
CA LYS A 277 -23.92 -2.35 -4.47
C LYS A 277 -23.29 -0.98 -4.19
N LYS A 278 -23.12 -0.59 -2.93
CA LYS A 278 -22.37 0.62 -2.51
C LYS A 278 -20.86 0.37 -2.37
N ARG A 279 -20.41 -0.90 -2.43
CA ARG A 279 -19.01 -1.32 -2.22
C ARG A 279 -18.00 -0.75 -3.20
N GLY A 280 -18.34 -0.51 -4.47
CA GLY A 280 -17.32 -0.16 -5.47
C GLY A 280 -16.54 1.11 -5.11
N LEU A 281 -17.27 2.18 -4.80
CA LEU A 281 -16.67 3.45 -4.43
C LEU A 281 -15.97 3.39 -3.07
N HIS A 282 -16.63 2.86 -2.05
CA HIS A 282 -16.07 2.76 -0.69
C HIS A 282 -14.83 1.86 -0.64
N LEU A 283 -14.81 0.74 -1.39
CA LEU A 283 -13.64 -0.12 -1.49
C LEU A 283 -12.48 0.61 -2.18
N ASN A 284 -12.76 1.38 -3.23
CA ASN A 284 -11.75 2.21 -3.89
C ASN A 284 -11.19 3.27 -2.92
N LEU A 285 -12.06 3.94 -2.14
CA LEU A 285 -11.64 4.92 -1.14
C LEU A 285 -10.77 4.29 -0.05
N ARG A 286 -11.19 3.15 0.51
CA ARG A 286 -10.38 2.37 1.46
C ARG A 286 -9.04 1.95 0.87
N SER A 287 -9.01 1.49 -0.39
CA SER A 287 -7.74 1.19 -1.08
C SER A 287 -6.85 2.42 -1.23
N CYS A 288 -7.42 3.59 -1.52
CA CYS A 288 -6.68 4.86 -1.58
C CYS A 288 -6.09 5.22 -0.20
N ALA A 289 -6.90 5.17 0.85
CA ALA A 289 -6.49 5.42 2.23
C ALA A 289 -5.35 4.49 2.65
N TYR A 290 -5.51 3.20 2.32
CA TYR A 290 -4.54 2.15 2.61
C TYR A 290 -3.21 2.41 1.90
N ILE A 291 -3.23 2.67 0.58
CA ILE A 291 -2.02 2.98 -0.19
C ILE A 291 -1.34 4.25 0.35
N MET A 292 -2.09 5.31 0.65
CA MET A 292 -1.53 6.56 1.18
C MET A 292 -0.86 6.35 2.55
N ALA A 293 -1.52 5.61 3.46
CA ALA A 293 -0.96 5.28 4.77
C ALA A 293 0.33 4.45 4.64
N PHE A 294 0.29 3.35 3.90
CA PHE A 294 1.42 2.41 3.80
C PHE A 294 2.61 2.97 3.04
N SER A 295 2.37 3.83 2.05
CA SER A 295 3.42 4.46 1.26
C SER A 295 4.20 5.49 2.09
N ARG A 296 3.52 6.34 2.88
CA ARG A 296 4.16 7.17 3.90
C ARG A 296 4.87 6.32 4.96
N ALA A 297 4.20 5.29 5.47
CA ALA A 297 4.76 4.43 6.52
C ALA A 297 6.06 3.74 6.09
N THR A 298 6.16 3.37 4.83
CA THR A 298 7.37 2.81 4.24
C THR A 298 8.52 3.82 4.24
N LEU A 299 8.27 5.09 3.88
CA LEU A 299 9.30 6.15 3.93
C LEU A 299 9.74 6.45 5.37
N VAL A 300 8.80 6.58 6.30
CA VAL A 300 9.09 6.84 7.73
C VAL A 300 9.96 5.74 8.30
N LEU A 301 9.58 4.47 8.07
CA LEU A 301 10.33 3.31 8.54
C LEU A 301 11.74 3.24 7.94
N ALA A 302 11.86 3.51 6.63
CA ALA A 302 13.15 3.52 5.96
C ALA A 302 14.10 4.61 6.50
N LEU A 303 13.58 5.83 6.68
CA LEU A 303 14.34 6.94 7.28
C LEU A 303 14.75 6.61 8.72
N HIS A 304 13.81 6.09 9.53
CA HIS A 304 14.09 5.68 10.92
C HIS A 304 15.24 4.68 10.96
N ARG A 305 15.18 3.62 10.16
CA ARG A 305 16.22 2.58 10.09
C ARG A 305 17.56 3.14 9.64
N GLU A 306 17.58 4.12 8.76
CA GLU A 306 18.82 4.77 8.34
C GLU A 306 19.43 5.63 9.46
N LEU A 307 18.61 6.42 10.17
CA LEU A 307 19.09 7.24 11.29
C LEU A 307 19.59 6.39 12.45
N VAL A 308 18.88 5.29 12.79
CA VAL A 308 19.34 4.32 13.80
C VAL A 308 20.68 3.72 13.39
N ARG A 309 20.82 3.28 12.13
CA ARG A 309 22.07 2.73 11.61
C ARG A 309 23.20 3.75 11.67
N ARG A 310 22.98 5.00 11.24
CA ARG A 310 24.00 6.05 11.28
C ARG A 310 24.42 6.35 12.72
N PHE A 311 23.45 6.46 13.63
CA PHE A 311 23.73 6.66 15.04
C PHE A 311 24.58 5.52 15.62
N ALA A 312 24.30 4.26 15.29
CA ALA A 312 25.08 3.11 15.73
C ALA A 312 26.53 3.08 15.17
N LEU A 313 26.77 3.70 14.01
CA LEU A 313 28.09 3.80 13.39
C LEU A 313 28.85 5.07 13.79
N SER A 314 28.18 6.06 14.37
CA SER A 314 28.81 7.25 14.89
C SER A 314 29.39 6.95 16.28
N PRO A 315 30.72 6.91 16.45
CA PRO A 315 31.30 6.72 17.76
C PRO A 315 30.90 7.90 18.68
N PRO A 316 30.69 7.65 19.99
CA PRO A 316 30.49 8.74 20.93
C PRO A 316 31.70 9.69 20.84
N PRO A 317 31.50 11.01 20.79
CA PRO A 317 32.60 11.95 20.70
C PRO A 317 33.51 11.79 21.93
N LEU A 318 34.82 11.75 21.71
CA LEU A 318 35.79 11.76 22.80
C LEU A 318 35.65 13.07 23.59
N THR A 319 35.94 13.06 24.88
CA THR A 319 35.88 14.28 25.72
C THR A 319 36.78 15.41 25.19
N THR A 320 37.80 15.06 24.40
CA THR A 320 38.75 15.97 23.75
C THR A 320 38.38 16.31 22.30
N ALA A 321 37.27 15.77 21.77
CA ALA A 321 36.84 16.02 20.41
C ALA A 321 36.45 17.50 20.22
N PRO A 322 36.63 18.06 19.01
CA PRO A 322 36.22 19.43 18.73
C PRO A 322 34.72 19.62 19.00
N PRO A 323 34.27 20.83 19.40
CA PRO A 323 32.85 21.10 19.67
C PRO A 323 31.93 20.73 18.50
N THR A 324 32.42 20.87 17.26
CA THR A 324 31.68 20.56 16.04
C THR A 324 31.28 19.08 15.93
N GLU A 325 32.06 18.15 16.48
CA GLU A 325 31.73 16.72 16.50
C GLU A 325 30.64 16.41 17.54
N HIS A 326 30.72 17.04 18.71
CA HIS A 326 29.68 16.96 19.74
C HIS A 326 28.34 17.49 19.19
N TRP A 327 28.34 18.67 18.58
CA TRP A 327 27.14 19.25 17.96
C TRP A 327 26.53 18.35 16.89
N ARG A 328 27.35 17.70 16.05
CA ARG A 328 26.85 16.75 15.04
C ARG A 328 26.21 15.53 15.67
N ALA A 329 26.82 14.96 16.72
CA ALA A 329 26.26 13.81 17.44
C ALA A 329 24.92 14.16 18.10
N GLU A 330 24.83 15.33 18.74
CA GLU A 330 23.58 15.82 19.34
C GLU A 330 22.48 16.06 18.30
N ARG A 331 22.81 16.66 17.16
CA ARG A 331 21.86 16.91 16.08
C ARG A 331 21.36 15.61 15.44
N LEU A 332 22.24 14.63 15.23
CA LEU A 332 21.84 13.30 14.79
C LEU A 332 20.92 12.60 15.81
N ALA A 333 21.22 12.72 17.10
CA ALA A 333 20.37 12.20 18.17
C ALA A 333 18.98 12.85 18.17
N LEU A 334 18.92 14.18 17.97
CA LEU A 334 17.68 14.93 17.85
C LEU A 334 16.84 14.47 16.66
N LEU A 335 17.44 14.37 15.46
CA LEU A 335 16.76 13.89 14.26
C LEU A 335 16.23 12.46 14.44
N ARG A 336 17.05 11.57 15.04
CA ARG A 336 16.63 10.21 15.36
C ARG A 336 15.41 10.20 16.29
N ARG A 337 15.42 11.03 17.35
CA ARG A 337 14.29 11.13 18.28
C ARG A 337 13.03 11.61 17.57
N GLN A 338 13.12 12.68 16.77
CA GLN A 338 11.98 13.22 16.02
C GLN A 338 11.38 12.19 15.04
N VAL A 339 12.23 11.46 14.32
CA VAL A 339 11.77 10.41 13.41
C VAL A 339 11.23 9.19 14.17
N GLY A 340 11.76 8.88 15.36
CA GLY A 340 11.21 7.86 16.25
C GLY A 340 9.80 8.20 16.73
N GLU A 341 9.56 9.44 17.16
CA GLU A 341 8.23 9.94 17.52
C GLU A 341 7.27 9.90 16.31
N MET A 342 7.76 10.28 15.13
CA MET A 342 6.99 10.16 13.89
C MET A 342 6.66 8.69 13.55
N ALA A 343 7.59 7.77 13.79
CA ALA A 343 7.38 6.33 13.57
C ALA A 343 6.31 5.78 14.50
N ASP A 344 6.28 6.20 15.78
CA ASP A 344 5.23 5.82 16.72
C ASP A 344 3.84 6.30 16.27
N LEU A 345 3.71 7.56 15.84
CA LEU A 345 2.45 8.07 15.29
C LEU A 345 2.03 7.32 14.01
N THR A 346 3.01 6.99 13.18
CA THR A 346 2.77 6.27 11.92
C THR A 346 2.39 4.81 12.17
N LEU A 347 2.88 4.18 13.23
CA LEU A 347 2.46 2.84 13.64
C LEU A 347 0.97 2.81 13.99
N GLU A 348 0.43 3.85 14.62
CA GLU A 348 -1.02 3.96 14.86
C GLU A 348 -1.81 4.03 13.54
N ASP A 349 -1.32 4.79 12.55
CA ASP A 349 -1.92 4.84 11.21
C ASP A 349 -1.87 3.48 10.50
N VAL A 350 -0.74 2.75 10.61
CA VAL A 350 -0.58 1.41 10.05
C VAL A 350 -1.55 0.44 10.70
N ALA A 351 -1.63 0.41 12.03
CA ALA A 351 -2.57 -0.42 12.76
C ALA A 351 -4.02 -0.10 12.36
N ARG A 352 -4.37 1.18 12.27
CA ARG A 352 -5.70 1.60 11.81
C ARG A 352 -6.01 1.09 10.40
N SER A 353 -5.10 1.30 9.44
CA SER A 353 -5.28 0.82 8.06
C SER A 353 -5.31 -0.70 7.93
N LEU A 354 -4.63 -1.45 8.80
CA LEU A 354 -4.70 -2.91 8.84
C LEU A 354 -6.06 -3.43 9.32
N ARG A 355 -6.72 -2.73 10.26
CA ARG A 355 -8.08 -3.08 10.72
C ARG A 355 -9.12 -2.89 9.61
N PHE A 356 -8.94 -1.85 8.78
CA PHE A 356 -9.85 -1.50 7.69
C PHE A 356 -9.35 -1.95 6.32
N MET A 357 -8.58 -3.04 6.29
CA MET A 357 -7.99 -3.55 5.05
C MET A 357 -9.07 -3.78 3.97
N PRO A 358 -8.83 -3.39 2.71
CA PRO A 358 -9.80 -3.53 1.63
C PRO A 358 -10.01 -4.99 1.18
N SER A 359 -8.92 -5.76 1.04
CA SER A 359 -8.98 -7.19 0.70
C SER A 359 -7.66 -7.91 0.98
N LEU A 360 -7.72 -9.24 1.06
CA LEU A 360 -6.54 -10.10 1.26
C LEU A 360 -5.41 -9.90 0.22
N PRO A 361 -5.70 -9.74 -1.09
CA PRO A 361 -4.67 -9.41 -2.07
C PRO A 361 -3.82 -8.16 -1.73
N HIS A 362 -4.43 -7.10 -1.17
CA HIS A 362 -3.71 -5.85 -0.87
C HIS A 362 -2.61 -6.07 0.16
N ILE A 363 -2.87 -6.86 1.21
CA ILE A 363 -1.86 -7.12 2.23
C ILE A 363 -0.87 -8.22 1.81
N ALA A 364 -1.37 -9.25 1.13
CA ALA A 364 -0.57 -10.40 0.73
C ALA A 364 0.49 -10.02 -0.32
N HIS A 365 0.10 -9.26 -1.35
CA HIS A 365 1.00 -9.01 -2.48
C HIS A 365 1.74 -7.68 -2.38
N VAL A 366 1.09 -6.63 -1.89
CA VAL A 366 1.63 -5.26 -2.05
C VAL A 366 2.43 -4.81 -0.83
N HIS A 367 1.98 -5.14 0.38
CA HIS A 367 2.50 -4.51 1.60
C HIS A 367 3.06 -5.47 2.65
N ARG A 368 3.18 -6.77 2.33
CA ARG A 368 3.77 -7.79 3.22
C ARG A 368 5.06 -7.33 3.87
N ARG A 369 5.99 -6.79 3.07
CA ARG A 369 7.29 -6.30 3.54
C ARG A 369 7.17 -5.13 4.51
N THR A 370 6.29 -4.18 4.22
CA THR A 370 6.05 -3.05 5.10
C THR A 370 5.53 -3.55 6.45
N VAL A 371 4.56 -4.47 6.46
CA VAL A 371 4.02 -5.04 7.71
C VAL A 371 5.10 -5.79 8.51
N LEU A 372 5.92 -6.62 7.84
CA LEU A 372 7.06 -7.27 8.48
C LEU A 372 8.06 -6.26 9.07
N GLY A 373 8.35 -5.18 8.34
CA GLY A 373 9.26 -4.16 8.82
C GLY A 373 8.74 -3.39 10.04
N TRP A 374 7.42 -3.18 10.12
CA TRP A 374 6.77 -2.60 11.30
C TRP A 374 6.71 -3.57 12.47
N ALA A 375 6.54 -4.86 12.23
CA ALA A 375 6.66 -5.88 13.26
C ALA A 375 8.06 -5.91 13.88
N GLU A 376 9.11 -5.86 13.06
CA GLU A 376 10.50 -5.74 13.53
C GLU A 376 10.70 -4.46 14.33
N PHE A 377 10.22 -3.31 13.84
CA PHE A 377 10.28 -2.04 14.56
C PHE A 377 9.62 -2.12 15.94
N CYS A 378 8.42 -2.72 16.03
CA CYS A 378 7.72 -2.89 17.29
C CYS A 378 8.52 -3.73 18.30
N LEU A 379 9.18 -4.79 17.84
CA LEU A 379 10.01 -5.65 18.69
C LEU A 379 11.25 -4.91 19.17
N ASP A 380 11.99 -4.27 18.25
CA ASP A 380 13.19 -3.49 18.59
C ASP A 380 12.88 -2.42 19.65
N GLU A 381 11.75 -1.73 19.49
CA GLU A 381 11.29 -0.70 20.40
C GLU A 381 10.80 -1.24 21.75
N ALA A 382 10.19 -2.42 21.78
CA ALA A 382 9.77 -3.08 23.01
C ALA A 382 10.97 -3.66 23.77
N ASP A 383 11.93 -4.27 23.07
CA ASP A 383 13.20 -4.75 23.59
C ASP A 383 14.00 -3.59 24.21
N ALA A 384 14.10 -2.45 23.51
CA ALA A 384 14.86 -1.29 23.97
C ALA A 384 14.27 -0.61 25.22
N LYS A 385 12.94 -0.55 25.34
CA LYS A 385 12.26 0.12 26.47
C LYS A 385 11.93 -0.82 27.63
N GLY A 386 12.01 -2.14 27.43
CA GLY A 386 11.62 -3.15 28.41
C GLY A 386 10.14 -3.15 28.80
N SER A 387 9.31 -2.32 28.15
CA SER A 387 7.89 -2.16 28.43
C SER A 387 7.16 -1.61 27.20
N VAL A 388 5.84 -1.87 27.14
CA VAL A 388 4.98 -1.45 26.03
C VAL A 388 3.81 -0.65 26.58
N THR A 389 3.57 0.54 26.01
CA THR A 389 2.43 1.38 26.36
C THR A 389 1.12 0.74 25.85
N PRO A 390 -0.05 1.05 26.44
CA PRO A 390 -1.33 0.46 26.00
C PRO A 390 -1.63 0.69 24.51
N LYS A 391 -1.37 1.92 24.02
CA LYS A 391 -1.53 2.25 22.60
C LYS A 391 -0.63 1.38 21.71
N ARG A 392 0.63 1.21 22.10
CA ARG A 392 1.59 0.40 21.35
C ARG A 392 1.23 -1.09 21.42
N ALA A 393 0.73 -1.58 22.55
CA ALA A 393 0.27 -2.96 22.69
C ALA A 393 -0.89 -3.26 21.72
N ALA A 394 -1.88 -2.36 21.60
CA ALA A 394 -2.97 -2.49 20.65
C ALA A 394 -2.50 -2.47 19.18
N ALA A 395 -1.47 -1.67 18.87
CA ALA A 395 -0.86 -1.65 17.55
C ALA A 395 -0.07 -2.93 17.25
N ILE A 396 0.70 -3.44 18.22
CA ILE A 396 1.43 -4.72 18.13
C ILE A 396 0.46 -5.86 17.89
N GLU A 397 -0.64 -5.91 18.64
CA GLU A 397 -1.69 -6.91 18.45
C GLU A 397 -2.25 -6.87 17.02
N THR A 398 -2.57 -5.66 16.54
CA THR A 398 -3.10 -5.48 15.18
C THR A 398 -2.10 -5.93 14.11
N VAL A 399 -0.81 -5.62 14.27
CA VAL A 399 0.26 -6.07 13.37
C VAL A 399 0.42 -7.60 13.43
N SER A 400 0.35 -8.20 14.62
CA SER A 400 0.40 -9.67 14.79
C SER A 400 -0.77 -10.35 14.06
N GLN A 401 -2.00 -9.86 14.24
CA GLN A 401 -3.19 -10.37 13.56
C GLN A 401 -3.05 -10.25 12.03
N ALA A 402 -2.53 -9.12 11.54
CA ALA A 402 -2.25 -8.91 10.13
C ALA A 402 -1.20 -9.89 9.59
N LEU A 403 -0.14 -10.18 10.33
CA LEU A 403 0.85 -11.20 9.97
C LEU A 403 0.23 -12.61 9.94
N LYS A 404 -0.58 -12.98 10.93
CA LYS A 404 -1.32 -14.25 10.93
C LYS A 404 -2.18 -14.42 9.67
N LEU A 405 -2.82 -13.33 9.22
CA LEU A 405 -3.58 -13.30 7.97
C LEU A 405 -2.70 -13.37 6.72
N ILE A 406 -1.60 -12.62 6.66
CA ILE A 406 -0.58 -12.72 5.59
C ILE A 406 -0.05 -14.15 5.49
N GLY A 407 0.06 -14.85 6.63
CA GLY A 407 0.43 -16.25 6.74
C GLY A 407 -0.44 -17.20 5.91
N TYR A 408 -1.68 -16.81 5.58
CA TYR A 408 -2.48 -17.54 4.61
C TYR A 408 -1.78 -17.64 3.25
N SER A 409 -1.10 -16.57 2.83
CA SER A 409 -0.54 -16.43 1.49
C SER A 409 0.91 -16.85 1.39
N TRP A 410 1.68 -16.59 2.46
CA TRP A 410 3.13 -16.74 2.45
C TRP A 410 3.64 -17.42 3.72
N PRO A 411 4.67 -18.27 3.62
CA PRO A 411 5.41 -18.67 4.80
C PRO A 411 6.08 -17.43 5.41
N LEU A 412 5.93 -17.27 6.73
CA LEU A 412 6.51 -16.14 7.48
C LEU A 412 7.75 -16.57 8.27
N PRO A 413 8.64 -15.63 8.63
CA PRO A 413 9.74 -15.90 9.54
C PRO A 413 9.24 -16.51 10.86
N THR A 414 9.88 -17.59 11.30
CA THR A 414 9.54 -18.29 12.54
C THR A 414 9.82 -17.44 13.77
N GLY A 415 8.93 -17.44 14.76
CA GLY A 415 9.14 -16.78 16.06
C GLY A 415 8.74 -15.30 16.10
N LEU A 416 8.54 -14.64 14.95
CA LEU A 416 8.18 -13.22 14.91
C LEU A 416 6.82 -12.95 15.59
N ILE A 417 5.80 -13.74 15.22
CA ILE A 417 4.45 -13.61 15.75
C ILE A 417 4.40 -14.01 17.22
N GLU A 418 5.09 -15.10 17.59
CA GLU A 418 5.16 -15.56 18.97
C GLU A 418 5.76 -14.49 19.90
N ARG A 419 6.80 -13.78 19.44
CA ARG A 419 7.39 -12.66 20.19
C ARG A 419 6.43 -11.48 20.34
N LEU A 420 5.73 -11.09 19.27
CA LEU A 420 4.73 -10.00 19.33
C LEU A 420 3.61 -10.36 20.32
N ASP A 421 3.06 -11.58 20.21
CA ASP A 421 2.01 -12.08 21.08
C ASP A 421 2.46 -12.15 22.54
N SER A 422 3.72 -12.50 22.81
CA SER A 422 4.30 -12.49 24.15
C SER A 422 4.29 -11.09 24.79
N TYR A 423 4.59 -10.04 24.02
CA TYR A 423 4.52 -8.65 24.53
C TYR A 423 3.09 -8.23 24.84
N VAL A 424 2.14 -8.58 23.97
CA VAL A 424 0.71 -8.30 24.17
C VAL A 424 0.20 -9.03 25.41
N ALA A 425 0.52 -10.31 25.57
CA ALA A 425 0.14 -11.11 26.74
C ALA A 425 0.74 -10.57 28.06
N THR A 426 2.00 -10.14 28.03
CA THR A 426 2.67 -9.53 29.19
C THR A 426 1.99 -8.22 29.59
N HIS A 427 1.62 -7.39 28.61
CA HIS A 427 0.89 -6.15 28.85
C HIS A 427 -0.50 -6.41 29.46
N HIS A 428 -1.26 -7.36 28.91
CA HIS A 428 -2.58 -7.73 29.45
C HIS A 428 -2.48 -8.26 30.88
N SER A 429 -1.49 -9.12 31.16
CA SER A 429 -1.25 -9.66 32.50
C SER A 429 -0.89 -8.56 33.51
N ALA A 430 -0.07 -7.59 33.10
CA ALA A 430 0.25 -6.43 33.93
C ALA A 430 -0.97 -5.53 34.19
N SER A 431 -1.84 -5.36 33.19
CA SER A 431 -3.07 -4.57 33.32
C SER A 431 -4.17 -5.25 34.14
N ALA A 432 -4.17 -6.60 34.17
CA ALA A 432 -5.16 -7.40 34.88
C ALA A 432 -4.91 -7.54 36.39
N ASN A 433 -3.77 -7.07 36.91
CA ASN A 433 -3.50 -7.04 38.36
C ASN A 433 -4.24 -5.86 39.03
N PRO A 434 -5.36 -6.11 39.74
CA PRO A 434 -6.19 -5.06 40.32
C PRO A 434 -5.87 -4.99 41.82
N LEU A 435 -4.74 -4.41 42.19
CA LEU A 435 -4.52 -3.97 43.58
C LEU A 435 -4.96 -2.52 43.83
N SER A 436 -5.72 -1.92 42.91
CA SER A 436 -6.48 -0.70 43.15
C SER A 436 -7.97 -1.02 43.26
N PHE A 437 -8.38 -1.58 44.40
CA PHE A 437 -9.78 -1.56 44.82
C PHE A 437 -10.09 -0.14 45.33
N SER A 438 -10.53 0.73 44.43
CA SER A 438 -11.20 1.98 44.80
C SER A 438 -12.56 2.02 44.09
N THR A 439 -13.56 1.59 44.84
CA THR A 439 -14.95 2.06 44.85
C THR A 439 -15.25 3.28 43.98
N PHE A 440 -16.17 3.15 43.01
CA PHE A 440 -17.20 4.13 42.63
C PHE A 440 -18.22 3.37 41.75
N SER A 441 -19.38 3.01 42.31
CA SER A 441 -20.65 3.74 42.32
C SER A 441 -21.43 3.59 41.01
N GLU A 442 -22.42 2.70 41.06
CA GLU A 442 -23.56 2.65 40.16
C GLU A 442 -24.34 3.97 40.26
N ASP A 443 -24.49 4.69 39.14
CA ASP A 443 -25.65 5.52 38.81
C ASP A 443 -25.39 6.28 37.51
N SER A 444 -26.15 5.97 36.44
CA SER A 444 -26.71 6.95 35.50
C SER A 444 -27.32 6.26 34.27
N MET A 445 -28.65 6.36 34.17
CA MET A 445 -29.54 6.01 33.06
C MET A 445 -29.49 7.04 31.91
N PHE A 446 -29.86 6.61 30.68
CA PHE A 446 -30.82 7.20 29.70
C PHE A 446 -30.41 6.78 28.26
N VAL A 447 -31.16 5.94 27.52
CA VAL A 447 -32.45 6.11 26.79
C VAL A 447 -32.28 6.62 25.34
N ASP A 448 -32.75 5.77 24.42
CA ASP A 448 -33.35 5.98 23.08
C ASP A 448 -32.96 7.17 22.19
N MET A 449 -32.47 6.86 20.99
CA MET A 449 -32.80 7.62 19.77
C MET A 449 -32.61 6.79 18.49
N PHE A 450 -33.69 6.14 18.03
CA PHE A 450 -33.82 5.66 16.64
C PHE A 450 -34.72 6.64 15.86
N PRO A 451 -34.41 6.99 14.61
CA PRO A 451 -35.41 7.46 13.66
C PRO A 451 -35.85 6.36 12.69
N ALA A 452 -37.15 6.42 12.37
CA ALA A 452 -37.91 5.59 11.45
C ALA A 452 -37.58 5.87 9.96
N PRO A 453 -38.10 5.09 8.99
CA PRO A 453 -37.57 4.99 7.62
C PRO A 453 -38.03 6.15 6.73
N LEU A 454 -37.14 6.65 5.86
CA LEU A 454 -37.48 7.60 4.82
C LEU A 454 -37.80 6.89 3.51
N ASP A 455 -38.91 7.32 2.92
CA ASP A 455 -39.49 6.88 1.66
C ASP A 455 -38.56 7.06 0.45
N ASN A 456 -38.58 6.05 -0.42
CA ASN A 456 -37.88 6.00 -1.69
C ASN A 456 -38.64 6.77 -2.77
N ASN A 457 -38.12 7.92 -3.22
CA ASN A 457 -38.46 8.44 -4.56
C ASN A 457 -37.36 9.35 -5.14
N TRP A 458 -36.36 8.76 -5.82
CA TRP A 458 -35.29 9.50 -6.53
C TRP A 458 -35.13 9.09 -8.00
N MET A 459 -36.11 8.42 -8.60
CA MET A 459 -36.11 8.11 -10.04
C MET A 459 -37.10 9.01 -10.80
N SER A 460 -36.79 10.30 -10.94
CA SER A 460 -37.43 11.15 -11.98
C SER A 460 -36.71 12.49 -12.21
N VAL A 461 -35.41 12.48 -12.52
CA VAL A 461 -34.79 13.65 -13.17
C VAL A 461 -33.67 13.14 -14.08
N PHE A 462 -33.96 12.84 -15.35
CA PHE A 462 -33.08 12.99 -16.52
C PHE A 462 -33.84 12.58 -17.80
N THR A 463 -34.69 13.47 -18.30
CA THR A 463 -35.09 13.50 -19.72
C THR A 463 -35.06 14.96 -20.15
N ALA A 464 -34.12 15.30 -21.04
CA ALA A 464 -34.04 16.62 -21.64
C ALA A 464 -35.10 16.78 -22.75
N PRO A 465 -35.77 17.93 -22.87
CA PRO A 465 -36.38 18.33 -24.13
C PRO A 465 -35.42 19.23 -24.91
N SER A 466 -35.24 18.87 -26.18
CA SER A 466 -34.68 19.70 -27.25
C SER A 466 -35.55 20.92 -27.54
N GLY A 467 -34.95 22.10 -27.66
CA GLY A 467 -35.64 23.31 -28.11
C GLY A 467 -34.72 24.51 -28.29
N VAL A 468 -34.73 25.09 -29.48
CA VAL A 468 -33.89 26.16 -30.06
C VAL A 468 -34.21 27.55 -29.49
N GLY A 469 -33.21 28.45 -29.36
CA GLY A 469 -33.47 29.90 -29.31
C GLY A 469 -32.40 30.81 -28.66
N ASN A 470 -31.49 31.33 -29.50
CA ASN A 470 -30.79 32.63 -29.52
C ASN A 470 -30.34 33.43 -28.27
N GLU A 471 -29.13 34.00 -28.48
CA GLU A 471 -28.62 35.34 -28.10
C GLU A 471 -27.70 35.52 -26.87
N THR A 472 -26.39 35.61 -27.20
CA THR A 472 -25.34 36.52 -26.70
C THR A 472 -25.08 36.69 -25.20
N GLN A 473 -23.91 36.21 -24.72
CA GLN A 473 -22.81 37.05 -24.18
C GLN A 473 -21.72 36.20 -23.49
N ASN A 474 -20.45 36.52 -23.81
CA ASN A 474 -19.19 36.26 -23.09
C ASN A 474 -18.81 34.80 -22.76
N GLU A 475 -18.05 34.18 -23.66
CA GLU A 475 -17.32 32.93 -23.40
C GLU A 475 -16.09 33.16 -22.50
N VAL A 476 -16.18 32.69 -21.26
CA VAL A 476 -15.02 32.12 -20.56
C VAL A 476 -14.93 30.67 -20.99
N VAL A 477 -13.91 30.34 -21.78
CA VAL A 477 -13.64 28.96 -22.22
C VAL A 477 -13.19 28.12 -21.02
N LEU A 478 -14.11 27.34 -20.45
CA LEU A 478 -13.80 26.22 -19.57
C LEU A 478 -13.68 24.94 -20.41
N PRO A 479 -12.71 24.04 -20.12
CA PRO A 479 -12.60 22.78 -20.83
C PRO A 479 -13.81 21.87 -20.51
N PRO A 480 -14.24 21.03 -21.48
CA PRO A 480 -15.45 20.23 -21.34
C PRO A 480 -15.30 19.19 -20.23
N ALA A 481 -16.34 19.09 -19.40
CA ALA A 481 -16.55 17.97 -18.48
C ALA A 481 -16.80 16.69 -19.30
N GLY A 482 -15.72 16.03 -19.70
CA GLY A 482 -15.73 14.81 -20.48
C GLY A 482 -15.52 13.57 -19.63
N TYR A 483 -16.48 12.64 -19.76
CA TYR A 483 -16.39 11.21 -19.54
C TYR A 483 -16.42 10.70 -18.09
N GLY A 484 -17.49 9.95 -17.78
CA GLY A 484 -17.59 9.13 -16.58
C GLY A 484 -16.58 8.01 -16.64
N TYR A 485 -15.71 7.96 -15.63
CA TYR A 485 -14.67 6.94 -15.49
C TYR A 485 -15.18 5.82 -14.59
N GLY A 486 -15.36 4.62 -15.15
CA GLY A 486 -15.47 3.39 -14.37
C GLY A 486 -14.08 2.87 -14.03
N TYR A 487 -13.63 3.05 -12.78
CA TYR A 487 -12.37 2.50 -12.31
C TYR A 487 -12.58 1.16 -11.61
N GLY A 488 -12.27 0.06 -12.29
CA GLY A 488 -12.18 -1.28 -11.71
C GLY A 488 -10.79 -1.52 -11.11
N TRP A 489 -10.63 -1.29 -9.81
CA TRP A 489 -9.40 -1.60 -9.05
C TRP A 489 -9.46 -2.94 -8.29
N THR A 490 -10.55 -3.69 -8.41
CA THR A 490 -10.83 -4.86 -7.57
C THR A 490 -11.19 -6.07 -8.42
N GLY A 491 -10.18 -6.73 -8.97
CA GLY A 491 -10.36 -7.94 -9.77
C GLY A 491 -9.10 -8.79 -9.81
N LEU A 492 -8.92 -9.60 -8.78
CA LEU A 492 -8.26 -10.91 -8.83
C LEU A 492 -9.09 -11.90 -8.02
#